data_AF-A0A227J3N0-F1
#
_entry.id   AF-A0A227J3N0-F1
#
_cell.length_a   1.000
_cell.length_b   1.000
_cell.length_c   1.000
_cell.angle_alpha   90.00
_cell.angle_beta   90.00
_cell.angle_gamma   90.00
#
_symmetry.space_group_name_H-M   'P 1'
#
loop_
_entity.id
_entity.type
_entity.pdbx_description
1 polymer ?
#
loop_
_entity_poly.entity_id
_entity_poly.type
_entity_poly.pdbx_seq_one_letter_code
_entity_poly.pdbx_strand_id
1 'polypeptide(L)'
;GAETPELTIINVTDYSCPFCKRLEGELVKVGKEYPQIKVLNLNVSFKEQYEKNGYNSASYALNVWQNQRDKYEQVHELLVKKPGAHDARSLKQIAKKTGTEAQLVDDKET
;
A
#
# COMPACT_ATOMS: atom_id res chain seq x y z
N GLY A 1 5.10 -0.83 13.33
CA GLY A 1 6.04 -0.02 14.14
C GLY A 1 5.50 0.16 15.54
N ALA A 2 6.22 0.91 16.39
CA ALA A 2 5.85 1.11 17.80
C ALA A 2 4.43 1.66 18.01
N GLU A 3 3.77 1.21 19.08
CA GLU A 3 2.47 1.74 19.52
C GLU A 3 2.61 3.16 20.10
N THR A 4 3.70 3.41 20.86
CA THR A 4 4.08 4.72 21.41
C THR A 4 5.44 5.16 20.87
N PRO A 5 5.52 5.70 19.64
CA PRO A 5 6.80 6.06 19.03
C PRO A 5 7.39 7.36 19.60
N GLU A 6 8.71 7.43 19.69
CA GLU A 6 9.45 8.68 19.97
C GLU A 6 9.49 9.59 18.74
N LEU A 7 9.44 8.98 17.54
CA LEU A 7 9.41 9.67 16.26
C LEU A 7 8.45 8.97 15.30
N THR A 8 7.59 9.75 14.64
CA THR A 8 6.72 9.26 13.57
C THR A 8 7.14 9.87 12.23
N ILE A 9 7.48 9.02 11.27
CA ILE A 9 7.73 9.40 9.88
C ILE A 9 6.42 9.25 9.10
N ILE A 10 5.96 10.33 8.48
CA ILE A 10 4.84 10.29 7.54
C ILE A 10 5.42 10.18 6.13
N ASN A 11 5.26 9.01 5.51
CA ASN A 11 5.76 8.73 4.18
C ASN A 11 4.60 8.83 3.17
N VAL A 12 4.55 9.94 2.42
CA VAL A 12 3.62 10.09 1.30
C VAL A 12 4.16 9.27 0.13
N THR A 13 3.46 8.21 -0.24
CA THR A 13 4.00 7.16 -1.12
C THR A 13 3.01 6.73 -2.17
N ASP A 14 3.52 6.26 -3.32
CA ASP A 14 2.74 5.83 -4.47
C ASP A 14 3.27 4.48 -4.95
N TYR A 15 2.40 3.45 -4.97
CA TYR A 15 2.76 2.10 -5.41
C TYR A 15 3.11 2.01 -6.89
N SER A 16 2.91 3.05 -7.69
CA SER A 16 3.36 3.12 -9.08
C SER A 16 4.65 3.94 -9.25
N CYS A 17 5.19 4.53 -8.17
CA CYS A 17 6.43 5.29 -8.20
C CYS A 17 7.67 4.41 -7.92
N PRO A 18 8.65 4.34 -8.85
CA PRO A 18 9.83 3.51 -8.67
C PRO A 18 10.75 3.98 -7.53
N PHE A 19 10.77 5.28 -7.23
CA PHE A 19 11.57 5.81 -6.12
C PHE A 19 10.92 5.51 -4.77
N CYS A 20 9.58 5.61 -4.68
CA CYS A 20 8.84 5.23 -3.48
C CYS A 20 9.06 3.75 -3.13
N LYS A 21 9.02 2.86 -4.12
CA LYS A 21 9.31 1.43 -3.93
C LYS A 21 10.71 1.15 -3.38
N ARG A 22 11.72 1.92 -3.80
CA ARG A 22 13.07 1.82 -3.26
C ARG A 22 13.14 2.35 -1.83
N LEU A 23 12.50 3.50 -1.58
CA LEU A 23 12.46 4.11 -0.25
C LEU A 23 11.78 3.20 0.78
N GLU A 24 10.70 2.52 0.41
CA GLU A 24 10.01 1.55 1.28
C GLU A 24 10.98 0.48 1.82
N GLY A 25 11.84 -0.05 0.95
CA GLY A 25 12.86 -1.01 1.36
C GLY A 25 13.84 -0.48 2.41
N GLU A 26 14.17 0.82 2.37
CA GLU A 26 15.01 1.46 3.38
C GLU A 26 14.25 1.79 4.66
N LEU A 27 12.98 2.22 4.56
CA LEU A 27 12.12 2.49 5.72
C LEU A 27 11.84 1.22 6.53
N VAL A 28 11.70 0.07 5.88
CA VAL A 28 11.61 -1.24 6.55
C VAL A 28 12.88 -1.54 7.35
N LYS A 29 14.07 -1.19 6.85
CA LYS A 29 15.32 -1.36 7.61
C LYS A 29 15.36 -0.42 8.81
N VAL A 30 14.99 0.84 8.64
CA VAL A 30 14.89 1.82 9.73
C VAL A 30 13.96 1.32 10.84
N GLY A 31 12.78 0.81 10.49
CA GLY A 31 11.84 0.28 11.49
C GLY A 31 12.33 -0.98 12.22
N LYS A 32 13.24 -1.75 11.61
CA LYS A 32 13.90 -2.91 12.24
C LYS A 32 15.06 -2.49 13.14
N GLU A 33 15.85 -1.51 12.72
CA GLU A 33 17.02 -1.01 13.45
C GLU A 33 16.65 -0.09 14.61
N TYR A 34 15.55 0.67 14.46
CA TYR A 34 15.07 1.64 15.44
C TYR A 34 13.61 1.35 15.82
N PRO A 35 13.35 0.41 16.75
CA PRO A 35 11.99 0.01 17.13
C PRO A 35 11.12 1.15 17.68
N GLN A 36 11.74 2.22 18.21
CA GLN A 36 11.04 3.41 18.69
C GLN A 36 10.48 4.30 17.57
N ILE A 37 10.87 4.06 16.31
CA ILE A 37 10.38 4.81 15.14
C ILE A 37 9.12 4.13 14.59
N LYS A 38 8.10 4.93 14.28
CA LYS A 38 6.93 4.49 13.53
C LYS A 38 6.92 5.13 12.15
N VAL A 39 6.75 4.31 11.12
CA VAL A 39 6.50 4.76 9.75
C VAL A 39 5.00 4.64 9.47
N LEU A 40 4.37 5.73 9.04
CA LEU A 40 2.99 5.76 8.57
C LEU A 40 2.99 6.09 7.08
N ASN A 41 2.53 5.15 6.26
CA ASN A 41 2.40 5.32 4.82
C ASN A 41 1.06 6.01 4.49
N LEU A 42 1.13 7.21 3.90
CA LEU A 42 -0.01 7.88 3.28
C LEU A 42 0.01 7.56 1.79
N ASN A 43 -0.77 6.56 1.39
CA ASN A 43 -0.81 6.08 0.01
C ASN A 43 -1.57 7.06 -0.88
N VAL A 44 -0.94 7.47 -1.99
CA VAL A 44 -1.52 8.30 -3.06
C VAL A 44 -1.37 7.58 -4.39
N SER A 45 -2.16 7.99 -5.39
CA SER A 45 -2.21 7.35 -6.72
C SER A 45 -1.92 8.33 -7.85
N PHE A 46 -0.89 9.18 -7.72
CA PHE A 46 -0.58 10.22 -8.71
C PHE A 46 -0.19 9.68 -10.09
N LYS A 47 0.40 8.47 -10.14
CA LYS A 47 0.82 7.85 -11.40
C LYS A 47 -0.21 6.92 -12.02
N GLU A 48 -1.29 6.63 -11.31
CA GLU A 48 -2.38 5.80 -11.80
C GLU A 48 -3.52 6.71 -12.25
N GLN A 49 -4.04 6.48 -13.45
CA GLN A 49 -5.32 7.08 -13.80
C GLN A 49 -6.40 6.32 -13.03
N TYR A 50 -7.40 7.03 -12.49
CA TYR A 50 -8.63 6.37 -12.09
C TYR A 50 -9.21 5.67 -13.32
N GLU A 51 -9.06 4.35 -13.40
CA GLU A 51 -9.64 3.57 -14.47
C GLU A 51 -11.17 3.56 -14.37
N LYS A 52 -11.84 3.17 -15.46
CA LYS A 52 -13.30 2.90 -15.52
C LYS A 52 -13.84 1.97 -14.41
N ASN A 53 -12.97 1.35 -13.62
CA ASN A 53 -13.28 0.35 -12.60
C ASN A 53 -13.39 0.93 -11.17
N GLY A 54 -13.16 2.24 -10.97
CA GLY A 54 -13.42 2.92 -9.71
C GLY A 54 -12.32 2.80 -8.63
N TYR A 55 -11.45 1.79 -8.68
CA TYR A 55 -10.35 1.61 -7.71
C TYR A 55 -8.95 1.79 -8.31
N ASN A 56 -7.98 2.09 -7.45
CA ASN A 56 -6.55 2.15 -7.74
C ASN A 56 -5.75 1.41 -6.64
N SER A 57 -4.41 1.40 -6.74
CA SER A 57 -3.57 0.70 -5.75
C SER A 57 -3.65 1.30 -4.35
N ALA A 58 -3.78 2.63 -4.23
CA ALA A 58 -3.86 3.32 -2.94
C ALA A 58 -5.17 2.99 -2.23
N SER A 59 -6.30 3.07 -2.93
CA SER A 59 -7.59 2.76 -2.34
C SER A 59 -7.80 1.29 -2.06
N TYR A 60 -7.33 0.41 -2.94
CA TYR A 60 -7.30 -1.02 -2.66
C TYR A 60 -6.53 -1.34 -1.38
N ALA A 61 -5.33 -0.77 -1.20
CA ALA A 61 -4.55 -0.97 0.03
C ALA A 61 -5.29 -0.44 1.27
N LEU A 62 -5.97 0.72 1.14
CA LEU A 62 -6.77 1.29 2.23
C LEU A 62 -7.98 0.42 2.59
N ASN A 63 -8.71 -0.10 1.60
CA ASN A 63 -9.86 -0.99 1.79
C ASN A 63 -9.44 -2.29 2.49
N VAL A 64 -8.30 -2.87 2.10
CA VAL A 64 -7.73 -4.04 2.80
C VAL A 64 -7.38 -3.68 4.24
N TRP A 65 -6.75 -2.53 4.48
CA TRP A 65 -6.44 -2.09 5.84
C TRP A 65 -7.69 -1.93 6.72
N GLN A 66 -8.78 -1.37 6.18
CA GLN A 66 -10.00 -1.12 6.93
C GLN A 66 -10.83 -2.39 7.16
N ASN A 67 -10.97 -3.23 6.14
CA ASN A 67 -11.97 -4.31 6.13
C ASN A 67 -11.37 -5.72 6.27
N GLN A 68 -10.07 -5.89 6.00
CA GLN A 68 -9.36 -7.19 6.02
C GLN A 68 -7.91 -7.03 6.49
N ARG A 69 -7.73 -6.43 7.68
CA ARG A 69 -6.44 -5.94 8.16
C ARG A 69 -5.36 -7.01 8.30
N ASP A 70 -5.74 -8.26 8.56
CA ASP A 70 -4.83 -9.40 8.65
C ASP A 70 -4.12 -9.71 7.31
N LYS A 71 -4.68 -9.25 6.18
CA LYS A 71 -4.11 -9.42 4.83
C LYS A 71 -3.28 -8.23 4.35
N TYR A 72 -3.33 -7.10 5.06
CA TYR A 72 -2.73 -5.86 4.59
C TYR A 72 -1.23 -5.99 4.31
N GLU A 73 -0.47 -6.59 5.21
CA GLU A 73 0.99 -6.70 5.06
C GLU A 73 1.35 -7.46 3.76
N GLN A 74 0.69 -8.59 3.52
CA GLN A 74 0.90 -9.40 2.33
C GLN A 74 0.54 -8.63 1.04
N VAL A 75 -0.56 -7.86 1.07
CA VAL A 75 -0.97 -7.01 -0.06
C VAL A 75 0.04 -5.89 -0.29
N HIS A 76 0.43 -5.18 0.77
CA HIS A 76 1.40 -4.08 0.72
C HIS A 76 2.73 -4.53 0.11
N GLU A 77 3.30 -5.65 0.57
CA GLU A 77 4.53 -6.21 0.02
C GLU A 77 4.43 -6.52 -1.48
N LEU A 78 3.31 -7.11 -1.92
CA LEU A 78 3.10 -7.45 -3.32
C LEU A 78 2.94 -6.21 -4.21
N LEU A 79 2.28 -5.16 -3.71
CA LEU A 79 2.15 -3.88 -4.40
C LEU A 79 3.53 -3.22 -4.55
N VAL A 80 4.33 -3.18 -3.49
CA VAL A 80 5.69 -2.61 -3.51
C VAL A 80 6.61 -3.40 -4.44
N LYS A 81 6.57 -4.74 -4.39
CA LYS A 81 7.49 -5.61 -5.15
C LYS A 81 7.22 -5.63 -6.66
N LYS A 82 5.98 -5.41 -7.10
CA LYS A 82 5.58 -5.48 -8.51
C LYS A 82 6.33 -4.41 -9.33
N PRO A 83 7.07 -4.74 -10.40
CA PRO A 83 7.74 -3.71 -11.20
C PRO A 83 6.75 -2.83 -12.00
N GLY A 84 7.10 -1.54 -12.14
CA GLY A 84 6.30 -0.57 -12.92
C GLY A 84 4.98 -0.15 -12.27
N ALA A 85 4.17 0.59 -13.02
CA ALA A 85 2.89 1.12 -12.56
C ALA A 85 1.82 0.01 -12.47
N HIS A 86 0.91 0.09 -11.49
CA HIS A 86 -0.23 -0.80 -11.37
C HIS A 86 -1.33 -0.47 -12.38
N ASP A 87 -2.14 -1.48 -12.65
CA ASP A 87 -3.29 -1.47 -13.54
C ASP A 87 -4.34 -2.44 -13.00
N ALA A 88 -5.54 -2.43 -13.55
CA ALA A 88 -6.63 -3.30 -13.08
C ALA A 88 -6.24 -4.80 -13.11
N ARG A 89 -5.39 -5.23 -14.06
CA ARG A 89 -4.95 -6.61 -14.19
C ARG A 89 -4.05 -7.02 -13.02
N SER A 90 -3.03 -6.21 -12.74
CA SER A 90 -2.07 -6.49 -11.66
C SER A 90 -2.73 -6.43 -10.29
N LEU A 91 -3.66 -5.51 -10.05
CA LEU A 91 -4.42 -5.45 -8.81
C LEU A 91 -5.31 -6.68 -8.62
N LYS A 92 -6.05 -7.12 -9.65
CA LYS A 92 -6.84 -8.37 -9.61
C LYS A 92 -5.98 -9.60 -9.34
N GLN A 93 -4.78 -9.67 -9.92
CA GLN A 93 -3.85 -10.78 -9.66
C GLN A 93 -3.36 -10.81 -8.21
N ILE A 94 -3.05 -9.64 -7.63
CA ILE A 94 -2.64 -9.55 -6.23
C ILE A 94 -3.81 -9.94 -5.33
N ALA A 95 -4.98 -9.35 -5.55
CA ALA A 95 -6.18 -9.65 -4.76
C ALA A 95 -6.53 -11.13 -4.76
N LYS A 96 -6.47 -11.79 -5.93
CA LYS A 96 -6.67 -13.24 -6.03
C LYS A 96 -5.64 -14.06 -5.26
N LYS A 97 -4.38 -13.62 -5.22
CA LYS A 97 -3.32 -14.31 -4.48
C LYS A 97 -3.48 -14.17 -2.97
N THR A 98 -4.07 -13.07 -2.51
CA THR A 98 -4.23 -12.76 -1.09
C THR A 98 -5.63 -13.05 -0.56
N GLY A 99 -6.58 -13.42 -1.43
CA GLY A 99 -7.98 -13.64 -1.08
C GLY A 99 -8.71 -12.37 -0.67
N THR A 100 -8.38 -11.23 -1.31
CA THR A 100 -8.89 -9.90 -0.96
C THR A 100 -9.66 -9.23 -2.12
N GLU A 101 -10.21 -10.02 -3.04
CA GLU A 101 -10.95 -9.52 -4.21
C GLU A 101 -12.14 -8.63 -3.84
N ALA A 102 -12.77 -8.89 -2.70
CA ALA A 102 -13.86 -8.08 -2.16
C ALA A 102 -13.45 -6.63 -1.84
N GLN A 103 -12.15 -6.32 -1.78
CA GLN A 103 -11.62 -4.99 -1.44
C GLN A 103 -11.26 -4.14 -2.68
N LEU A 104 -11.46 -4.69 -3.89
CA LEU A 104 -11.34 -3.94 -5.15
C LEU A 104 -12.63 -3.17 -5.44
N VAL A 105 -12.93 -2.19 -4.58
CA VAL A 105 -14.12 -1.32 -4.66
C VAL A 105 -13.71 0.15 -4.76
N ASP A 106 -14.57 0.97 -5.38
CA ASP A 106 -14.34 2.40 -5.53
C ASP A 106 -14.34 3.11 -4.16
N ASP A 107 -13.34 3.95 -3.95
CA ASP A 107 -13.11 4.78 -2.78
C ASP A 107 -14.25 5.79 -2.54
N LYS A 108 -15.10 6.04 -3.55
CA LYS A 108 -16.29 6.91 -3.45
C LYS A 108 -17.43 6.36 -2.59
N GLU A 109 -17.36 5.10 -2.17
CA GLU A 109 -18.34 4.50 -1.25
C GLU A 109 -17.93 4.56 0.23
N THR A 110 -16.80 5.21 0.54
CA THR A 110 -16.39 5.55 1.93
C THR A 110 -16.55 7.03 2.24
#